data_AF-A0A2I1HS53-F1
#
_entry.id   AF-A0A2I1HS53-F1
#
_cell.length_a   1.000
_cell.length_b   1.000
_cell.length_c   1.000
_cell.angle_alpha   90.00
_cell.angle_beta   90.00
_cell.angle_gamma   90.00
#
_symmetry.space_group_name_H-M   'P 1'
#
loop_
_entity.id
_entity.type
_entity.pdbx_description
1 polymer ?
#
loop_
_entity_poly.entity_id
_entity_poly.type
_entity_poly.pdbx_seq_one_letter_code
_entity_poly.pdbx_strand_id
1 'polypeptide(L)'
;MDQCVSELVPSLNVTELKINVSGLDYIELGGRLEPTKDVIAINSNFTHKAFEGYEQFLTKSKGEKRCRRSTPDNPLRRRKRAGDGSTFNACIEFMIIADEFENTKVIRYFPRSGSIQVFGSLEPVDIFLHYLTKCSLPEFSSVELVGGSKPLLLNYRFAVNIGDNKFIDLTSLAHILESNNGIREKLPFPIKYIKHDAGDVHSKIAIVFTSKIRVHIWPKSGKVNMFGFKAELSAIMIYDFIQDIFRTMWNDLVRDSPSPDVKNNFEKN
;
A
#
# COMPACT_ATOMS: atom_id res chain seq x y z
N MET A 1 -10.62 -14.25 -27.99
CA MET A 1 -9.39 -14.20 -27.18
C MET A 1 -9.85 -13.93 -25.76
N ASP A 2 -10.26 -14.98 -25.08
CA ASP A 2 -10.99 -14.84 -23.82
C ASP A 2 -9.96 -14.68 -22.70
N GLN A 3 -9.93 -13.44 -22.18
CA GLN A 3 -9.09 -12.90 -21.11
C GLN A 3 -7.57 -12.85 -21.35
N CYS A 4 -7.14 -11.82 -22.09
CA CYS A 4 -5.75 -11.35 -22.09
C CYS A 4 -5.29 -10.77 -20.73
N VAL A 5 -6.21 -10.57 -19.78
CA VAL A 5 -5.94 -10.13 -18.40
C VAL A 5 -6.70 -11.00 -17.40
N SER A 6 -6.12 -11.24 -16.24
CA SER A 6 -6.78 -11.93 -15.12
C SER A 6 -7.83 -11.06 -14.45
N GLU A 7 -8.64 -11.67 -13.58
CA GLU A 7 -9.57 -10.96 -12.72
C GLU A 7 -8.89 -9.89 -11.85
N LEU A 8 -9.65 -8.83 -11.56
CA LEU A 8 -9.26 -7.78 -10.63
C LEU A 8 -9.43 -8.25 -9.19
N VAL A 9 -8.35 -8.32 -8.43
CA VAL A 9 -8.35 -8.84 -7.06
C VAL A 9 -7.95 -7.75 -6.06
N PRO A 10 -8.69 -7.55 -4.96
CA PRO A 10 -8.25 -6.69 -3.86
C PRO A 10 -6.91 -7.15 -3.29
N SER A 11 -6.02 -6.21 -2.98
CA SER A 11 -4.67 -6.50 -2.46
C SER A 11 -4.39 -5.85 -1.10
N LEU A 12 -5.01 -4.70 -0.83
CA LEU A 12 -5.00 -4.06 0.48
C LEU A 12 -6.25 -3.19 0.60
N ASN A 13 -6.98 -3.35 1.69
CA ASN A 13 -8.06 -2.47 2.10
C ASN A 13 -7.68 -1.82 3.44
N VAL A 14 -7.83 -0.50 3.53
CA VAL A 14 -7.79 0.23 4.78
C VAL A 14 -9.15 0.91 4.97
N THR A 15 -9.84 0.54 6.03
CA THR A 15 -11.10 1.16 6.43
C THR A 15 -10.82 2.13 7.57
N GLU A 16 -11.35 3.35 7.47
CA GLU A 16 -11.37 4.28 8.58
C GLU A 16 -12.73 4.20 9.28
N LEU A 17 -12.68 4.08 10.60
CA LEU A 17 -13.82 4.23 11.51
C LEU A 17 -13.50 5.38 12.49
N LYS A 18 -14.48 5.76 13.31
CA LYS A 18 -14.28 6.73 14.38
C LYS A 18 -14.83 6.21 15.69
N ILE A 19 -14.19 6.60 16.77
CA ILE A 19 -14.71 6.49 18.13
C ILE A 19 -15.07 7.88 18.69
N ASN A 20 -15.96 7.91 19.68
CA ASN A 20 -16.37 9.14 20.37
C ASN A 20 -15.24 9.80 21.19
N VAL A 21 -14.17 9.06 21.50
CA VAL A 21 -13.00 9.57 22.25
C VAL A 21 -12.00 10.24 21.30
N SER A 22 -11.73 11.53 21.49
CA SER A 22 -10.80 12.31 20.67
C SER A 22 -10.13 13.43 21.47
N GLY A 23 -9.24 14.20 20.84
CA GLY A 23 -8.55 15.32 21.49
C GLY A 23 -7.45 14.90 22.49
N LEU A 24 -7.11 13.62 22.57
CA LEU A 24 -6.12 13.11 23.51
C LEU A 24 -4.68 13.38 23.02
N ASP A 25 -3.77 13.60 23.96
CA ASP A 25 -2.34 13.61 23.67
C ASP A 25 -1.84 12.19 23.45
N TYR A 26 -1.43 11.91 22.21
CA TYR A 26 -0.97 10.60 21.78
C TYR A 26 0.37 10.18 22.42
N ILE A 27 1.19 11.14 22.87
CA ILE A 27 2.47 10.86 23.55
C ILE A 27 2.19 10.35 24.95
N GLU A 28 1.37 11.07 25.72
CA GLU A 28 1.01 10.70 27.09
C GLU A 28 0.17 9.43 27.13
N LEU A 29 -0.77 9.30 26.19
CA LEU A 29 -1.66 8.15 26.12
C LEU A 29 -0.89 6.84 25.89
N GLY A 30 0.09 6.83 24.97
CA GLY A 30 0.90 5.64 24.69
C GLY A 30 1.57 5.08 25.95
N GLY A 31 2.06 5.96 26.83
CA GLY A 31 2.70 5.56 28.08
C GLY A 31 1.76 4.92 29.10
N ARG A 32 0.46 5.23 29.06
CA ARG A 32 -0.57 4.76 30.01
C ARG A 32 -1.21 3.43 29.61
N LEU A 33 -1.08 3.04 28.35
CA LEU A 33 -1.66 1.80 27.83
C LEU A 33 -0.71 0.63 28.09
N GLU A 34 -1.28 -0.52 28.46
CA GLU A 34 -0.54 -1.76 28.67
C GLU A 34 -1.02 -2.86 27.72
N PRO A 35 -0.11 -3.72 27.21
CA PRO A 35 -0.48 -4.86 26.40
C PRO A 35 -1.20 -5.92 27.24
N THR A 36 -1.98 -6.76 26.57
CA THR A 36 -2.76 -7.86 27.15
C THR A 36 -2.61 -9.10 26.28
N LYS A 37 -3.22 -10.22 26.69
CA LYS A 37 -3.29 -11.44 25.87
C LYS A 37 -3.92 -11.23 24.49
N ASP A 38 -4.86 -10.28 24.36
CA ASP A 38 -5.57 -10.03 23.09
C ASP A 38 -4.92 -8.88 22.31
N VAL A 39 -4.37 -7.90 23.03
CA VAL A 39 -3.62 -6.75 22.49
C VAL A 39 -2.14 -6.92 22.83
N ILE A 40 -1.47 -7.73 22.02
CA ILE A 40 -0.14 -8.29 22.32
C ILE A 40 1.00 -7.30 22.11
N ALA A 41 0.83 -6.23 21.34
CA ALA A 41 1.84 -5.18 21.22
C ALA A 41 1.24 -3.81 20.95
N ILE A 42 1.86 -2.78 21.52
CA ILE A 42 1.49 -1.38 21.38
C ILE A 42 2.74 -0.61 20.95
N ASN A 43 2.65 -0.01 19.77
CA ASN A 43 3.74 0.72 19.15
C ASN A 43 3.32 2.15 18.82
N SER A 44 4.16 3.11 19.11
CA SER A 44 4.06 4.48 18.62
C SER A 44 5.46 5.03 18.41
N ASN A 45 5.60 6.28 17.99
CA ASN A 45 6.92 6.89 17.91
C ASN A 45 7.57 7.17 19.29
N PHE A 46 6.86 6.90 20.39
CA PHE A 46 7.28 7.24 21.76
C PHE A 46 7.22 6.06 22.73
N THR A 47 6.51 4.98 22.37
CA THR A 47 6.26 3.86 23.26
C THR A 47 6.23 2.57 22.47
N HIS A 48 6.94 1.56 22.98
CA HIS A 48 6.98 0.21 22.43
C HIS A 48 6.81 -0.77 23.60
N LYS A 49 5.67 -1.43 23.68
CA LYS A 49 5.35 -2.42 24.73
C LYS A 49 4.81 -3.68 24.07
N ALA A 50 5.21 -4.83 24.59
CA ALA A 50 4.72 -6.14 24.14
C ALA A 50 4.29 -6.95 25.37
N PHE A 51 3.27 -7.79 25.17
CA PHE A 51 2.94 -8.86 26.09
C PHE A 51 4.08 -9.89 26.08
N GLU A 52 4.30 -10.56 27.21
CA GLU A 52 5.41 -11.51 27.37
C GLU A 52 5.39 -12.57 26.25
N GLY A 53 6.51 -12.72 25.54
CA GLY A 53 6.66 -13.68 24.44
C GLY A 53 6.24 -13.15 23.05
N TYR A 54 5.82 -11.89 22.96
CA TYR A 54 5.39 -11.23 21.72
C TYR A 54 6.31 -10.07 21.28
N GLU A 55 7.54 -10.00 21.78
CA GLU A 55 8.50 -8.92 21.51
C GLU A 55 8.87 -8.80 20.02
N GLN A 56 8.69 -9.86 19.22
CA GLN A 56 8.86 -9.84 17.76
C GLN A 56 7.94 -8.83 17.06
N PHE A 57 6.83 -8.44 17.70
CA PHE A 57 5.87 -7.47 17.18
C PHE A 57 6.23 -6.01 17.54
N LEU A 58 7.32 -5.79 18.27
CA LEU A 58 7.82 -4.44 18.53
C LEU A 58 8.42 -3.83 17.27
N THR A 59 7.95 -2.63 16.93
CA THR A 59 8.46 -1.90 15.78
C THR A 59 9.86 -1.40 16.10
N LYS A 60 10.83 -1.78 15.28
CA LYS A 60 12.19 -1.28 15.40
C LYS A 60 12.29 0.07 14.70
N SER A 61 13.06 0.99 15.29
CA SER A 61 13.39 2.25 14.61
C SER A 61 13.96 1.92 13.24
N LYS A 62 13.44 2.58 12.20
CA LYS A 62 14.07 2.54 10.90
C LYS A 62 15.36 3.32 11.05
N GLY A 63 16.44 2.63 11.45
CA GLY A 63 17.78 3.18 11.59
C GLY A 63 18.09 4.04 10.37
N GLU A 64 18.96 5.05 10.52
CA GLU A 64 19.27 6.05 9.50
C GLU A 64 19.62 5.41 8.15
N LYS A 65 18.60 5.06 7.35
CA LYS A 65 18.79 4.50 6.02
C LYS A 65 19.30 5.64 5.18
N ARG A 66 20.63 5.70 5.02
CA ARG A 66 21.44 6.50 4.09
C ARG A 66 20.57 7.46 3.28
N CYS A 67 20.19 8.57 3.90
CA CYS A 67 19.65 9.67 3.14
C CYS A 67 20.74 10.09 2.17
N ARG A 68 20.44 10.11 0.87
CA ARG A 68 21.26 10.73 -0.17
C ARG A 68 21.83 12.02 0.41
N ARG A 69 23.17 12.18 0.36
CA ARG A 69 23.86 13.41 0.78
C ARG A 69 23.09 14.59 0.18
N SER A 70 22.60 15.48 1.04
CA SER A 70 22.09 16.77 0.61
C SER A 70 23.19 17.45 -0.19
N THR A 71 22.92 17.79 -1.44
CA THR A 71 23.80 18.70 -2.19
C THR A 71 23.54 20.13 -1.69
N PRO A 72 24.55 21.03 -1.74
CA PRO A 72 24.39 22.43 -1.35
C PRO A 72 23.18 23.11 -2.02
N ASP A 73 22.85 22.69 -3.24
CA ASP A 73 21.79 23.29 -4.06
C ASP A 73 20.37 22.82 -3.72
N ASN A 74 20.20 21.83 -2.84
CA ASN A 74 18.87 21.35 -2.46
C ASN A 74 18.84 20.88 -1.00
N PRO A 75 18.73 21.82 -0.04
CA PRO A 75 18.55 21.46 1.36
C PRO A 75 17.20 20.77 1.51
N LEU A 76 17.23 19.43 1.56
CA LEU A 76 16.06 18.66 1.97
C LEU A 76 15.64 19.20 3.34
N ARG A 77 14.52 19.94 3.40
CA ARG A 77 13.85 20.28 4.65
C ARG A 77 13.54 18.96 5.35
N ARG A 78 14.44 18.50 6.21
CA ARG A 78 14.23 17.34 7.07
C ARG A 78 13.05 17.72 7.96
N ARG A 79 11.86 17.22 7.64
CA ARG A 79 10.73 17.30 8.57
C ARG A 79 11.22 16.70 9.88
N LYS A 80 11.15 17.48 10.96
CA LYS A 80 11.46 16.99 12.30
C LYS A 80 10.56 15.78 12.55
N ARG A 81 11.16 14.60 12.73
CA ARG A 81 10.40 13.39 13.07
C ARG A 81 9.91 13.57 14.50
N ALA A 82 8.65 13.24 14.75
CA ALA A 82 8.14 13.13 16.12
C ALA A 82 8.63 11.80 16.68
N GLY A 83 9.20 11.81 17.89
CA GLY A 83 9.73 10.62 18.54
C GLY A 83 10.85 9.94 17.73
N ASP A 84 10.88 8.61 17.76
CA ASP A 84 11.92 7.79 17.12
C ASP A 84 11.68 7.52 15.61
N GLY A 85 10.48 7.83 15.11
CA GLY A 85 10.09 7.65 13.71
C GLY A 85 9.95 6.19 13.26
N SER A 86 9.75 5.26 14.19
CA SER A 86 9.48 3.84 13.92
C SER A 86 8.09 3.61 13.30
N THR A 87 7.09 4.37 13.74
CA THR A 87 5.67 4.25 13.35
C THR A 87 5.19 5.43 12.52
N PHE A 88 4.01 5.29 11.92
CA PHE A 88 3.44 6.31 11.03
C PHE A 88 2.79 7.47 11.80
N ASN A 89 3.25 8.71 11.58
CA ASN A 89 2.62 9.92 12.11
C ASN A 89 2.42 9.90 13.65
N ALA A 90 1.38 10.56 14.14
CA ALA A 90 0.98 10.62 15.55
C ALA A 90 -0.09 9.55 15.87
N CYS A 91 0.15 8.31 15.45
CA CYS A 91 -0.74 7.19 15.74
C CYS A 91 -0.14 6.25 16.80
N ILE A 92 -1.02 5.45 17.39
CA ILE A 92 -0.67 4.29 18.21
C ILE A 92 -1.13 3.06 17.44
N GLU A 93 -0.20 2.18 17.10
CA GLU A 93 -0.40 0.89 16.44
C GLU A 93 -0.60 -0.19 17.50
N PHE A 94 -1.74 -0.89 17.41
CA PHE A 94 -2.08 -2.03 18.25
C PHE A 94 -2.00 -3.29 17.41
N MET A 95 -1.21 -4.26 17.87
CA MET A 95 -1.19 -5.62 17.34
C MET A 95 -2.16 -6.45 18.15
N ILE A 96 -3.15 -7.02 17.47
CA ILE A 96 -4.30 -7.68 18.07
C ILE A 96 -4.38 -9.11 17.55
N ILE A 97 -4.55 -10.08 18.44
CA ILE A 97 -4.92 -11.45 18.06
C ILE A 97 -6.40 -11.44 17.65
N ALA A 98 -6.68 -11.75 16.39
CA ALA A 98 -8.03 -11.66 15.83
C ALA A 98 -8.81 -12.97 15.90
N ASP A 99 -8.15 -14.10 16.13
CA ASP A 99 -8.78 -15.42 16.19
C ASP A 99 -7.99 -16.43 17.05
N GLU A 100 -8.58 -17.62 17.20
CA GLU A 100 -8.02 -18.76 17.95
C GLU A 100 -6.72 -19.34 17.36
N PHE A 101 -6.38 -18.99 16.12
CA PHE A 101 -5.15 -19.42 15.45
C PHE A 101 -4.02 -18.39 15.61
N GLU A 102 -4.19 -17.42 16.50
CA GLU A 102 -3.26 -16.31 16.75
C GLU A 102 -2.97 -15.46 15.50
N ASN A 103 -3.93 -15.35 14.58
CA ASN A 103 -3.75 -14.45 13.45
C ASN A 103 -3.73 -12.99 13.93
N THR A 104 -2.60 -12.33 13.73
CA THR A 104 -2.41 -10.96 14.21
C THR A 104 -2.88 -9.94 13.17
N LYS A 105 -3.57 -8.91 13.65
CA LYS A 105 -4.01 -7.76 12.86
C LYS A 105 -3.52 -6.46 13.49
N VAL A 106 -3.40 -5.43 12.66
CA VAL A 106 -2.98 -4.09 13.09
C VAL A 106 -4.19 -3.17 13.11
N ILE A 107 -4.39 -2.46 14.21
CA ILE A 107 -5.24 -1.26 14.26
C ILE A 107 -4.37 -0.04 14.54
N ARG A 108 -4.59 1.04 13.80
CA ARG A 108 -4.01 2.35 14.11
C ARG A 108 -5.04 3.25 14.74
N TYR A 109 -4.78 3.72 15.93
CA TYR A 109 -5.59 4.76 16.57
C TYR A 109 -4.90 6.12 16.44
N PHE A 110 -5.68 7.16 16.14
CA PHE A 110 -5.25 8.56 16.04
C PHE A 110 -5.90 9.38 17.15
N PRO A 111 -5.29 9.47 18.35
CA PRO A 111 -5.95 9.95 19.57
C PRO A 111 -6.48 11.38 19.49
N ARG A 112 -5.83 12.25 18.71
CA ARG A 112 -6.31 13.62 18.50
C ARG A 112 -7.64 13.69 17.76
N SER A 113 -7.90 12.76 16.85
CA SER A 113 -9.05 12.80 15.94
C SER A 113 -10.16 11.81 16.28
N GLY A 114 -9.87 10.81 17.13
CA GLY A 114 -10.76 9.67 17.35
C GLY A 114 -10.82 8.69 16.16
N SER A 115 -10.07 8.92 15.08
CA SER A 115 -10.04 8.00 13.94
C SER A 115 -9.29 6.72 14.30
N ILE A 116 -9.83 5.59 13.85
CA ILE A 116 -9.12 4.31 13.82
C ILE A 116 -9.00 3.83 12.37
N GLN A 117 -7.87 3.24 12.01
CA GLN A 117 -7.66 2.61 10.72
C GLN A 117 -7.44 1.11 10.91
N VAL A 118 -8.18 0.33 10.15
CA VAL A 118 -8.17 -1.13 10.19
C VAL A 118 -7.70 -1.65 8.84
N PHE A 119 -6.77 -2.60 8.85
CA PHE A 119 -6.16 -3.17 7.66
C PHE A 119 -6.76 -4.55 7.36
N GLY A 120 -7.41 -4.69 6.22
CA GLY A 120 -8.06 -5.94 5.83
C GLY A 120 -9.45 -6.10 6.45
N SER A 121 -9.61 -7.08 7.34
CA SER A 121 -10.89 -7.42 8.00
C SER A 121 -11.21 -6.50 9.18
N LEU A 122 -12.49 -6.38 9.53
CA LEU A 122 -12.98 -5.58 10.66
C LEU A 122 -13.02 -6.34 11.99
N GLU A 123 -12.74 -7.65 12.00
CA GLU A 123 -12.69 -8.51 13.19
C GLU A 123 -11.96 -7.91 14.39
N PRO A 124 -10.77 -7.27 14.27
CA PRO A 124 -10.06 -6.75 15.44
C PRO A 124 -10.74 -5.54 16.10
N VAL A 125 -11.78 -4.95 15.51
CA VAL A 125 -12.41 -3.72 16.02
C VAL A 125 -13.10 -3.97 17.36
N ASP A 126 -13.87 -5.04 17.49
CA ASP A 126 -14.59 -5.32 18.74
C ASP A 126 -13.63 -5.64 19.88
N ILE A 127 -12.56 -6.38 19.58
CA ILE A 127 -11.47 -6.67 20.52
C ILE A 127 -10.79 -5.38 20.98
N PHE A 128 -10.52 -4.46 20.05
CA PHE A 128 -9.92 -3.16 20.35
C PHE A 128 -10.81 -2.29 21.23
N LEU A 129 -12.12 -2.19 20.94
CA LEU A 129 -13.06 -1.42 21.76
C LEU A 129 -13.20 -2.02 23.16
N HIS A 130 -13.26 -3.35 23.26
CA HIS A 130 -13.26 -4.05 24.54
C HIS A 130 -12.00 -3.74 25.35
N TYR A 131 -10.83 -3.82 24.71
CA TYR A 131 -9.56 -3.46 25.32
C TYR A 131 -9.57 -2.03 25.88
N LEU A 132 -9.98 -1.05 25.08
CA LEU A 132 -10.05 0.35 25.52
C LEU A 132 -11.00 0.51 26.72
N THR A 133 -12.15 -0.15 26.70
CA THR A 133 -13.11 -0.10 27.82
C THR A 133 -12.52 -0.68 29.11
N LYS A 134 -11.62 -1.66 29.00
CA LYS A 134 -11.03 -2.39 30.14
C LYS A 134 -9.68 -1.84 30.61
N CYS A 135 -9.06 -0.91 29.88
CA CYS A 135 -7.73 -0.41 30.23
C CYS A 135 -7.70 0.55 31.43
N SER A 136 -8.80 0.66 32.19
CA SER A 136 -8.93 1.48 33.42
C SER A 136 -8.63 2.97 33.26
N LEU A 137 -8.62 3.49 32.03
CA LEU A 137 -8.43 4.92 31.76
C LEU A 137 -9.81 5.59 31.67
N PRO A 138 -10.08 6.65 32.47
CA PRO A 138 -11.39 7.30 32.49
C PRO A 138 -11.90 7.75 31.11
N GLU A 139 -10.99 8.15 30.24
CA GLU A 139 -11.28 8.63 28.88
C GLU A 139 -11.96 7.58 28.00
N PHE A 140 -11.78 6.29 28.30
CA PHE A 140 -12.36 5.17 27.53
C PHE A 140 -13.54 4.48 28.24
N SER A 141 -14.00 5.02 29.37
CA SER A 141 -15.11 4.44 30.14
C SER A 141 -16.43 4.27 29.36
N SER A 142 -16.61 5.03 28.28
CA SER A 142 -17.79 5.02 27.41
C SER A 142 -17.41 5.01 25.92
N VAL A 143 -16.30 4.35 25.58
CA VAL A 143 -15.84 4.28 24.19
C VAL A 143 -16.83 3.53 23.31
N GLU A 144 -17.22 4.15 22.19
CA GLU A 144 -18.11 3.55 21.20
C GLU A 144 -17.73 4.02 19.79
N LEU A 145 -18.13 3.24 18.78
CA LEU A 145 -18.03 3.68 17.39
C LEU A 145 -19.06 4.77 17.10
N VAL A 146 -18.63 5.80 16.38
CA VAL A 146 -19.50 6.90 15.94
C VAL A 146 -19.43 7.10 14.43
N GLY A 147 -20.58 7.34 13.83
CA GLY A 147 -20.71 7.48 12.38
C GLY A 147 -20.54 6.16 11.61
N GLY A 148 -20.46 6.26 10.29
CA GLY A 148 -20.26 5.11 9.41
C GLY A 148 -18.79 4.79 9.16
N SER A 149 -18.54 3.57 8.67
CA SER A 149 -17.24 3.20 8.12
C SER A 149 -17.00 3.88 6.78
N LYS A 150 -15.74 4.15 6.44
CA LYS A 150 -15.37 4.66 5.11
C LYS A 150 -14.10 3.99 4.59
N PRO A 151 -14.04 3.62 3.30
CA PRO A 151 -12.80 3.17 2.67
C PRO A 151 -11.82 4.35 2.59
N LEU A 152 -10.66 4.19 3.23
CA LEU A 152 -9.58 5.17 3.19
C LEU A 152 -8.63 4.90 2.02
N LEU A 153 -8.35 3.61 1.79
CA LEU A 153 -7.44 3.14 0.76
C LEU A 153 -7.86 1.76 0.29
N LEU A 154 -8.09 1.64 -1.02
CA LEU A 154 -8.29 0.39 -1.71
C LEU A 154 -7.16 0.23 -2.72
N ASN A 155 -6.47 -0.91 -2.67
CA ASN A 155 -5.48 -1.30 -3.66
C ASN A 155 -5.91 -2.61 -4.30
N TYR A 156 -5.63 -2.74 -5.59
CA TYR A 156 -5.99 -3.90 -6.38
C TYR A 156 -4.77 -4.43 -7.13
N ARG A 157 -4.88 -5.66 -7.60
CA ARG A 157 -3.90 -6.30 -8.46
C ARG A 157 -4.60 -7.18 -9.49
N PHE A 158 -3.95 -7.34 -10.63
CA PHE A 158 -4.30 -8.32 -11.66
C PHE A 158 -3.04 -8.62 -12.48
N ALA A 159 -3.16 -9.43 -13.52
CA ALA A 159 -2.07 -9.73 -14.43
C ALA A 159 -2.52 -9.61 -15.89
N VAL A 160 -1.61 -9.19 -16.76
CA VAL A 160 -1.72 -9.37 -18.21
C VAL A 160 -1.13 -10.74 -18.55
N ASN A 161 -1.92 -11.61 -19.18
CA ASN A 161 -1.55 -12.99 -19.48
C ASN A 161 -0.68 -13.06 -20.74
N ILE A 162 0.57 -12.59 -20.64
CA ILE A 162 1.48 -12.41 -21.78
C ILE A 162 2.04 -13.71 -22.37
N GLY A 163 1.93 -14.83 -21.64
CA GLY A 163 2.50 -16.12 -22.04
C GLY A 163 4.01 -16.23 -21.79
N ASP A 164 4.54 -17.44 -21.95
CA ASP A 164 5.96 -17.72 -21.73
C ASP A 164 6.83 -17.05 -22.80
N ASN A 165 8.07 -16.73 -22.43
CA ASN A 165 9.07 -16.10 -23.30
C ASN A 165 8.62 -14.79 -23.94
N LYS A 166 7.65 -14.07 -23.37
CA LYS A 166 7.18 -12.76 -23.86
C LYS A 166 7.38 -11.67 -22.82
N PHE A 167 7.34 -10.43 -23.26
CA PHE A 167 7.37 -9.26 -22.39
C PHE A 167 6.50 -8.12 -22.92
N ILE A 168 6.04 -7.25 -22.02
CA ILE A 168 5.37 -6.01 -22.38
C ILE A 168 6.41 -4.96 -22.74
N ASP A 169 6.34 -4.42 -23.95
CA ASP A 169 7.13 -3.27 -24.38
C ASP A 169 6.61 -2.00 -23.68
N LEU A 170 7.29 -1.66 -22.59
CA LEU A 170 6.96 -0.49 -21.77
C LEU A 170 7.18 0.84 -22.50
N THR A 171 8.10 0.88 -23.48
CA THR A 171 8.37 2.09 -24.28
C THR A 171 7.17 2.36 -25.19
N SER A 172 6.73 1.32 -25.91
CA SER A 172 5.53 1.39 -26.75
C SER A 172 4.29 1.73 -25.93
N LEU A 173 4.12 1.11 -24.75
CA LEU A 173 3.02 1.43 -23.84
C LEU A 173 3.03 2.89 -23.39
N ALA A 174 4.18 3.43 -22.97
CA ALA A 174 4.30 4.83 -22.59
C ALA A 174 3.94 5.76 -23.75
N HIS A 175 4.47 5.49 -24.94
CA HIS A 175 4.21 6.29 -26.13
C HIS A 175 2.72 6.30 -26.50
N ILE A 176 2.05 5.15 -26.47
CA ILE A 176 0.61 5.02 -26.73
C ILE A 176 -0.20 5.87 -25.75
N LEU A 177 0.12 5.79 -24.45
CA LEU A 177 -0.60 6.53 -23.42
C LEU A 177 -0.39 8.05 -23.51
N GLU A 178 0.76 8.50 -24.02
CA GLU A 178 1.10 9.94 -24.13
C GLU A 178 0.63 10.57 -25.45
N SER A 179 0.68 9.81 -26.55
CA SER A 179 0.60 10.36 -27.91
C SER A 179 -0.60 9.89 -28.74
N ASN A 180 -1.28 8.80 -28.35
CA ASN A 180 -2.43 8.32 -29.11
C ASN A 180 -3.73 9.03 -28.65
N ASN A 181 -4.25 9.92 -29.49
CA ASN A 181 -5.46 10.71 -29.18
C ASN A 181 -6.68 9.82 -28.88
N GLY A 182 -6.89 8.75 -29.65
CA GLY A 182 -8.03 7.83 -29.43
C GLY A 182 -7.95 7.09 -28.10
N ILE A 183 -6.74 6.82 -27.59
CA ILE A 183 -6.55 6.24 -26.24
C ILE A 183 -6.73 7.31 -25.17
N ARG A 184 -6.23 8.53 -25.40
CA ARG A 184 -6.34 9.64 -24.45
C ARG A 184 -7.78 10.07 -24.20
N GLU A 185 -8.63 10.04 -25.23
CA GLU A 185 -10.06 10.32 -25.13
C GLU A 185 -10.81 9.28 -24.27
N LYS A 186 -10.30 8.06 -24.19
CA LYS A 186 -10.87 6.96 -23.40
C LYS A 186 -10.33 6.88 -21.97
N LEU A 187 -9.42 7.77 -21.58
CA LEU A 187 -8.82 7.73 -20.24
C LEU A 187 -9.88 7.94 -19.16
N PRO A 188 -10.01 7.03 -18.17
CA PRO A 188 -10.97 7.21 -17.08
C PRO A 188 -10.59 8.38 -16.17
N PHE A 189 -9.29 8.70 -16.10
CA PHE A 189 -8.75 9.84 -15.35
C PHE A 189 -7.57 10.46 -16.10
N PRO A 190 -7.32 11.77 -15.97
CA PRO A 190 -6.15 12.40 -16.56
C PRO A 190 -4.85 11.82 -15.99
N ILE A 191 -3.91 11.48 -16.86
CA ILE A 191 -2.55 11.10 -16.47
C ILE A 191 -1.79 12.37 -16.07
N LYS A 192 -1.20 12.36 -14.88
CA LYS A 192 -0.32 13.42 -14.41
C LYS A 192 1.09 13.27 -14.99
N TYR A 193 1.63 12.05 -14.94
CA TYR A 193 2.90 11.69 -15.58
C TYR A 193 3.04 10.17 -15.67
N ILE A 194 3.90 9.73 -16.58
CA ILE A 194 4.35 8.35 -16.70
C ILE A 194 5.82 8.31 -16.30
N LYS A 195 6.18 7.36 -15.44
CA LYS A 195 7.57 7.07 -15.11
C LYS A 195 7.95 5.74 -15.77
N HIS A 196 8.83 5.84 -16.75
CA HIS A 196 9.46 4.72 -17.43
C HIS A 196 10.97 5.03 -17.46
N ASP A 197 11.76 4.31 -16.67
CA ASP A 197 13.20 4.53 -16.53
C ASP A 197 13.93 3.27 -16.96
N ALA A 198 14.77 3.38 -17.99
CA ALA A 198 15.57 2.27 -18.50
C ALA A 198 16.55 1.71 -17.44
N GLY A 199 16.87 2.49 -16.40
CA GLY A 199 17.67 2.09 -15.24
C GLY A 199 16.87 1.66 -14.01
N ASP A 200 15.53 1.49 -14.10
CA ASP A 200 14.74 1.03 -12.95
C ASP A 200 15.15 -0.40 -12.58
N VAL A 201 15.70 -0.57 -11.37
CA VAL A 201 16.07 -1.87 -10.78
C VAL A 201 14.87 -2.81 -10.67
N HIS A 202 13.65 -2.27 -10.63
CA HIS A 202 12.42 -3.05 -10.62
C HIS A 202 11.81 -3.25 -12.01
N SER A 203 12.41 -2.65 -13.04
CA SER A 203 12.05 -2.75 -14.46
C SER A 203 10.55 -2.68 -14.69
N LYS A 204 9.88 -1.59 -14.25
CA LYS A 204 8.42 -1.42 -14.38
C LYS A 204 8.08 -0.05 -14.95
N ILE A 205 6.87 0.07 -15.50
CA ILE A 205 6.26 1.38 -15.77
C ILE A 205 5.36 1.79 -14.61
N ALA A 206 5.36 3.07 -14.27
CA ALA A 206 4.44 3.64 -13.30
C ALA A 206 3.62 4.78 -13.92
N ILE A 207 2.31 4.57 -14.03
CA ILE A 207 1.35 5.55 -14.53
C ILE A 207 0.72 6.22 -13.32
N VAL A 208 0.84 7.54 -13.23
CA VAL A 208 0.31 8.32 -12.11
C VAL A 208 -0.77 9.25 -12.60
N PHE A 209 -1.99 9.07 -12.09
CA PHE A 209 -3.15 9.89 -12.42
C PHE A 209 -3.24 11.13 -11.52
N THR A 210 -3.95 12.15 -11.96
CA THR A 210 -4.16 13.41 -11.20
C THR A 210 -4.86 13.18 -9.86
N SER A 211 -5.69 12.14 -9.76
CA SER A 211 -6.36 11.65 -8.55
C SER A 211 -5.43 11.00 -7.51
N LYS A 212 -4.10 11.02 -7.74
CA LYS A 212 -3.07 10.32 -6.95
C LYS A 212 -3.15 8.79 -7.02
N ILE A 213 -4.01 8.25 -7.89
CA ILE A 213 -4.04 6.83 -8.24
C ILE A 213 -2.74 6.49 -8.99
N ARG A 214 -2.20 5.30 -8.71
CA ARG A 214 -0.97 4.81 -9.35
C ARG A 214 -1.17 3.41 -9.87
N VAL A 215 -0.75 3.17 -11.10
CA VAL A 215 -0.73 1.85 -11.72
C VAL A 215 0.72 1.50 -12.01
N HIS A 216 1.15 0.33 -11.55
CA HIS A 216 2.47 -0.23 -11.83
C HIS A 216 2.32 -1.49 -12.66
N ILE A 217 3.03 -1.59 -13.78
CA ILE A 217 3.00 -2.76 -14.67
C ILE A 217 4.43 -3.29 -14.82
N TRP A 218 4.60 -4.58 -14.59
CA TRP A 218 5.87 -5.29 -14.75
C TRP A 218 5.88 -6.05 -16.10
N PRO A 219 6.92 -5.86 -16.93
CA PRO A 219 6.91 -6.29 -18.32
C PRO A 219 7.08 -7.79 -18.48
N LYS A 220 7.88 -8.44 -17.63
CA LYS A 220 8.18 -9.87 -17.73
C LYS A 220 7.12 -10.78 -17.12
N SER A 221 6.39 -10.30 -16.11
CA SER A 221 5.38 -11.10 -15.42
C SER A 221 3.96 -10.71 -15.78
N GLY A 222 3.78 -9.59 -16.51
CA GLY A 222 2.47 -8.99 -16.75
C GLY A 222 1.77 -8.49 -15.47
N LYS A 223 2.41 -8.57 -14.29
CA LYS A 223 1.80 -8.17 -13.03
C LYS A 223 1.42 -6.71 -13.07
N VAL A 224 0.20 -6.41 -12.64
CA VAL A 224 -0.31 -5.05 -12.49
C VAL A 224 -0.73 -4.82 -11.04
N ASN A 225 -0.22 -3.75 -10.44
CA ASN A 225 -0.69 -3.29 -9.13
C ASN A 225 -1.29 -1.89 -9.27
N MET A 226 -2.45 -1.69 -8.67
CA MET A 226 -3.21 -0.45 -8.69
C MET A 226 -3.34 0.06 -7.25
N PHE A 227 -2.95 1.31 -7.00
CA PHE A 227 -2.89 1.89 -5.67
C PHE A 227 -3.68 3.19 -5.56
N GLY A 228 -4.24 3.46 -4.38
CA GLY A 228 -4.73 4.80 -4.03
C GLY A 228 -6.21 5.04 -4.30
N PHE A 229 -7.02 3.98 -4.43
CA PHE A 229 -8.45 4.13 -4.69
C PHE A 229 -9.22 4.42 -3.40
N LYS A 230 -10.33 5.11 -3.53
CA LYS A 230 -11.32 5.34 -2.44
C LYS A 230 -12.68 4.72 -2.74
N ALA A 231 -12.89 4.27 -3.98
CA ALA A 231 -14.10 3.63 -4.44
C ALA A 231 -13.73 2.54 -5.44
N GLU A 232 -14.43 1.41 -5.36
CA GLU A 232 -14.23 0.26 -6.22
C GLU A 232 -14.50 0.59 -7.69
N LEU A 233 -15.55 1.38 -7.98
CA LEU A 233 -15.89 1.80 -9.34
C LEU A 233 -14.69 2.46 -10.06
N SER A 234 -13.91 3.29 -9.36
CA SER A 234 -12.72 3.90 -9.95
C SER A 234 -11.64 2.89 -10.30
N ALA A 235 -11.53 1.79 -9.55
CA ALA A 235 -10.62 0.69 -9.84
C ALA A 235 -11.10 -0.10 -11.06
N ILE A 236 -12.39 -0.41 -11.14
CA ILE A 236 -13.01 -1.08 -12.29
C ILE A 236 -12.77 -0.26 -13.57
N MET A 237 -13.01 1.05 -13.57
CA MET A 237 -12.79 1.89 -14.75
C MET A 237 -11.34 1.85 -15.26
N ILE A 238 -10.34 1.83 -14.36
CA ILE A 238 -8.94 1.72 -14.76
C ILE A 238 -8.60 0.31 -15.22
N TYR A 239 -9.14 -0.71 -14.57
CA TYR A 239 -8.98 -2.11 -14.97
C TYR A 239 -9.51 -2.33 -16.40
N ASP A 240 -10.75 -1.90 -16.67
CA ASP A 240 -11.39 -2.00 -17.98
C ASP A 240 -10.61 -1.22 -19.05
N PHE A 241 -10.11 -0.03 -18.72
CA PHE A 241 -9.27 0.76 -19.62
C PHE A 241 -7.98 0.03 -19.99
N ILE A 242 -7.26 -0.53 -19.01
CA ILE A 242 -6.03 -1.28 -19.27
C ILE A 242 -6.34 -2.55 -20.07
N GLN A 243 -7.44 -3.23 -19.74
CA GLN A 243 -7.90 -4.40 -20.49
C GLN A 243 -8.18 -4.06 -21.97
N ASP A 244 -8.87 -2.94 -22.25
CA ASP A 244 -9.15 -2.52 -23.64
C ASP A 244 -7.87 -2.19 -24.41
N ILE A 245 -6.89 -1.56 -23.76
CA ILE A 245 -5.57 -1.29 -24.37
C ILE A 245 -4.89 -2.60 -24.77
N PHE A 246 -4.74 -3.56 -23.86
CA PHE A 246 -4.08 -4.82 -24.16
C PHE A 246 -4.86 -5.67 -25.16
N ARG A 247 -6.20 -5.63 -25.12
CA ARG A 247 -7.03 -6.33 -26.10
C ARG A 247 -6.86 -5.77 -27.51
N THR A 248 -6.79 -4.45 -27.64
CA THR A 248 -6.78 -3.77 -28.95
C THR A 248 -5.37 -3.68 -29.54
N MET A 249 -4.36 -3.48 -28.70
CA MET A 249 -2.98 -3.17 -29.11
C MET A 249 -1.99 -4.28 -28.75
N TRP A 250 -2.47 -5.54 -28.62
CA TRP A 250 -1.66 -6.67 -28.18
C TRP A 250 -0.34 -6.81 -28.94
N ASN A 251 -0.40 -6.77 -30.28
CA ASN A 251 0.77 -6.97 -31.14
C ASN A 251 1.77 -5.80 -31.07
N ASP A 252 1.32 -4.62 -30.66
CA ASP A 252 2.19 -3.45 -30.48
C ASP A 252 2.87 -3.49 -29.10
N LEU A 253 2.20 -4.09 -28.12
CA LEU A 253 2.57 -4.07 -26.71
C LEU A 253 3.29 -5.32 -26.21
N VAL A 254 3.07 -6.48 -26.81
CA VAL A 254 3.64 -7.76 -26.35
C VAL A 254 4.62 -8.28 -27.39
N ARG A 255 5.88 -8.48 -26.97
CA ARG A 255 6.99 -8.91 -27.83
C ARG A 255 7.56 -10.21 -27.32
N ASP A 256 8.13 -11.00 -28.24
CA ASP A 256 8.93 -12.16 -27.88
C ASP A 256 10.23 -11.70 -27.22
N SER A 257 10.63 -12.40 -26.17
CA SER A 257 11.91 -12.18 -25.51
C SER A 257 13.03 -12.54 -26.48
N PRO A 258 14.11 -11.75 -26.55
CA PRO A 258 15.26 -12.12 -27.34
C PRO A 258 15.78 -13.48 -26.87
N SER A 259 16.00 -14.39 -27.82
CA SER A 259 16.62 -15.68 -27.55
C SER A 259 17.96 -15.45 -26.84
N PRO A 260 18.29 -16.25 -25.79
CA PRO A 260 19.61 -16.16 -25.19
C PRO A 260 20.66 -16.39 -26.28
N ASP A 261 21.66 -15.52 -26.37
CA ASP A 261 22.77 -15.70 -27.29
C ASP A 261 23.35 -17.11 -27.08
N VAL A 262 23.32 -17.93 -28.14
CA VAL A 262 24.05 -19.19 -28.15
C VAL A 262 25.51 -18.80 -27.96
N LYS A 263 26.05 -19.03 -26.75
CA LYS A 263 27.48 -18.90 -26.51
C LYS A 263 28.13 -19.85 -27.51
N ASN A 264 28.74 -19.28 -28.56
CA ASN A 264 29.62 -20.03 -29.44
C ASN A 264 30.71 -20.62 -28.56
N ASN A 265 30.59 -21.90 -28.24
CA ASN A 265 31.68 -22.71 -27.76
C ASN A 265 32.71 -22.74 -28.89
N PHE A 266 33.61 -21.77 -28.91
CA PHE A 266 34.89 -21.95 -29.56
C PHE A 266 35.60 -23.05 -28.77
N GLU A 267 35.40 -24.28 -29.21
CA GLU A 267 36.29 -25.39 -28.92
C GLU A 267 37.70 -24.94 -29.26
N LYS A 268 38.53 -24.81 -28.22
CA LYS A 268 39.98 -24.77 -28.38
C LYS A 268 40.41 -26.17 -28.80
N ASN A 269 40.62 -26.36 -30.09
CA ASN A 269 41.56 -27.37 -30.59
C ASN A 269 43.00 -26.88 -30.37
#